data_AF-A0A2C1ZDL8-F1
#
_entry.id   AF-A0A2C1ZDL8-F1
#
_cell.length_a   1.000
_cell.length_b   1.000
_cell.length_c   1.000
_cell.angle_alpha   90.00
_cell.angle_beta   90.00
_cell.angle_gamma   90.00
#
_symmetry.space_group_name_H-M   'P 1'
#
loop_
_entity.id
_entity.type
_entity.pdbx_description
1 polymer ?
#
loop_
_entity_poly.entity_id
_entity_poly.type
_entity_poly.pdbx_seq_one_letter_code
_entity_poly.pdbx_strand_id
1 'polypeptide(L)' 'MKYTGDLYSLNGGLPNEALCLNSENGKWEVYYSERGVKSQLEKFDSVEEACKYFYIEILEML' A
#
# COMPACT_ATOMS: atom_id res chain seq x y z
N MET A 1 9.22 -0.17 24.32
CA MET A 1 8.21 -0.96 23.58
C MET A 1 7.92 -0.24 22.28
N LYS A 2 8.40 -0.75 21.15
CA LYS A 2 8.02 -0.23 19.82
C LYS A 2 6.93 -1.15 19.28
N TYR A 3 5.75 -0.57 19.02
CA TYR A 3 4.64 -1.23 18.35
C TYR A 3 5.13 -1.73 16.99
N THR A 4 5.01 -3.03 16.72
CA THR A 4 5.11 -3.57 15.36
C THR A 4 3.83 -3.15 14.64
N GLY A 5 3.85 -2.00 13.97
CA GLY A 5 2.85 -1.73 12.95
C GLY A 5 2.99 -2.77 11.85
N ASP A 6 1.87 -3.23 11.28
CA ASP A 6 1.92 -4.10 10.12
C ASP A 6 2.65 -3.37 8.99
N LEU A 7 3.64 -4.02 8.35
CA LEU A 7 4.42 -3.44 7.25
C LEU A 7 3.57 -3.12 6.02
N TYR A 8 2.35 -3.67 5.97
CA TYR A 8 1.42 -3.48 4.88
C TYR A 8 -0.04 -3.46 5.34
N SER A 9 -0.91 -2.88 4.51
CA SER A 9 -2.38 -2.82 4.70
C SER A 9 -3.10 -3.18 3.41
N LEU A 10 -4.05 -4.12 3.48
CA LEU A 10 -4.93 -4.49 2.36
C LEU A 10 -6.25 -3.69 2.34
N ASN A 11 -6.50 -2.90 3.38
CA ASN A 11 -7.73 -2.12 3.55
C ASN A 11 -7.49 -0.62 3.26
N GLY A 12 -6.36 -0.27 2.65
CA GLY A 12 -5.96 1.12 2.44
C GLY A 12 -5.78 1.89 3.75
N GLY A 13 -6.24 3.14 3.75
CA GLY A 13 -6.14 4.08 4.88
C GLY A 13 -4.80 4.81 4.96
N LEU A 14 -4.51 5.38 6.12
CA LEU A 14 -3.24 6.09 6.38
C LEU A 14 -2.51 5.51 7.60
N PRO A 15 -2.28 4.17 7.68
CA PRO A 15 -1.43 3.60 8.72
C PRO A 15 -0.02 4.17 8.63
N ASN A 16 0.66 4.36 9.77
CA ASN A 16 2.01 4.91 9.73
C ASN A 16 3.02 3.84 9.29
N GLU A 17 3.91 4.20 8.37
CA GLU A 17 5.04 3.39 7.89
C GLU A 17 4.63 2.05 7.26
N ALA A 18 3.56 2.04 6.45
CA ALA A 18 3.04 0.81 5.84
C ALA A 18 2.71 0.97 4.35
N LEU A 19 3.01 -0.08 3.57
CA LEU A 19 2.60 -0.20 2.17
C LEU A 19 1.12 -0.57 2.09
N CYS A 20 0.33 0.21 1.37
CA CYS A 20 -1.13 0.08 1.35
C CYS A 20 -1.61 -0.30 -0.06
N LEU A 21 -2.49 -1.29 -0.13
CA LEU A 21 -3.37 -1.55 -1.27
C LEU A 21 -4.75 -0.99 -0.94
N ASN A 22 -5.31 -0.18 -1.82
CA ASN A 22 -6.61 0.47 -1.65
C ASN A 22 -7.42 0.41 -2.94
N SER A 23 -8.75 0.44 -2.82
CA SER A 23 -9.65 0.65 -3.97
C SER A 23 -10.36 1.98 -3.78
N GLU A 24 -10.18 2.91 -4.72
CA GLU A 24 -10.76 4.24 -4.67
C GLU A 24 -11.21 4.69 -6.07
N ASN A 25 -12.45 5.15 -6.18
CA ASN A 25 -13.04 5.67 -7.43
C ASN A 25 -12.95 4.71 -8.63
N GLY A 26 -13.09 3.40 -8.39
CA GLY A 26 -13.03 2.38 -9.43
C GLY A 26 -11.62 2.08 -9.95
N LYS A 27 -10.58 2.60 -9.29
CA LYS A 27 -9.18 2.25 -9.52
C LYS A 27 -8.60 1.58 -8.29
N TRP A 28 -7.51 0.85 -8.51
CA TRP A 28 -6.68 0.31 -7.45
C TRP A 28 -5.48 1.21 -7.24
N GLU A 29 -5.13 1.43 -5.98
CA GLU A 29 -4.01 2.26 -5.58
C GLU A 29 -3.04 1.44 -4.74
N VAL A 30 -1.76 1.53 -5.08
CA VAL A 30 -0.67 1.06 -4.20
C VAL A 30 0.13 2.28 -3.80
N TYR A 31 0.33 2.48 -2.50
CA TYR A 31 1.08 3.62 -1.99
C TYR A 31 1.74 3.27 -0.67
N TYR A 32 2.85 3.94 -0.36
CA TYR A 32 3.40 3.94 0.99
C TYR A 32 2.71 5.03 1.82
N SER A 33 2.28 4.68 3.03
CA SER A 33 1.67 5.64 3.95
C SER A 33 2.69 6.04 5.01
N GLU A 34 3.15 7.29 4.94
CA GLU A 34 4.10 7.85 5.90
C GLU A 34 3.51 9.13 6.50
N ARG A 35 3.43 9.19 7.84
CA ARG A 35 3.00 10.39 8.59
C ARG A 35 1.66 10.96 8.11
N GLY A 36 0.73 10.09 7.73
CA GLY A 36 -0.61 10.48 7.27
C GLY A 36 -0.66 10.94 5.81
N VAL A 37 0.38 10.66 5.01
CA VAL A 37 0.48 11.06 3.60
C VAL A 37 0.72 9.83 2.73
N LYS A 38 0.05 9.76 1.57
CA LYS A 38 0.36 8.79 0.52
C LYS A 38 1.62 9.25 -0.23
N SER A 39 2.68 8.45 -0.20
CA SER A 39 3.86 8.58 -1.05
C SER A 39 3.95 7.39 -2.01
N GLN A 40 4.74 7.51 -3.09
CA GLN A 40 4.92 6.43 -4.08
C GLN A 40 3.58 5.87 -4.61
N LEU A 41 2.61 6.76 -4.83
CA LEU A 41 1.25 6.38 -5.24
C LEU A 41 1.24 5.95 -6.71
N GLU A 42 0.96 4.67 -6.93
CA GLU A 42 0.69 4.09 -8.24
C GLU A 42 -0.78 3.71 -8.35
N LYS A 43 -1.34 3.84 -9.57
CA LYS A 43 -2.76 3.57 -9.84
C LYS A 43 -2.91 2.56 -10.97
N PHE A 44 -3.82 1.62 -10.78
CA PHE A 44 -4.09 0.52 -11.70
C PHE A 44 -5.59 0.44 -11.99
N ASP A 45 -5.92 -0.06 -13.18
CA ASP A 45 -7.32 -0.30 -13.57
C ASP A 45 -7.76 -1.73 -13.21
N SER A 46 -6.83 -2.69 -13.11
CA SER A 46 -7.11 -4.06 -12.66
C SER A 46 -6.56 -4.36 -11.26
N VAL A 47 -7.29 -5.22 -10.53
CA VAL A 47 -6.87 -5.70 -9.21
C VAL A 47 -5.66 -6.63 -9.32
N GLU A 48 -5.55 -7.39 -10.40
CA GLU A 48 -4.45 -8.31 -10.66
C GLU A 48 -3.12 -7.55 -10.83
N GLU A 49 -3.14 -6.43 -11.56
CA GLU A 49 -1.98 -5.55 -11.75
C GLU A 49 -1.53 -4.92 -10.44
N ALA A 50 -2.48 -4.38 -9.67
CA ALA A 50 -2.20 -3.77 -8.37
C ALA A 50 -1.65 -4.80 -7.37
N CYS A 51 -2.25 -5.99 -7.28
CA CYS A 51 -1.79 -7.06 -6.40
C CYS A 51 -0.39 -7.56 -6.79
N LYS A 52 -0.10 -7.68 -8.09
CA LYS A 52 1.23 -8.09 -8.56
C LYS A 52 2.28 -7.04 -8.19
N TYR A 53 1.99 -5.77 -8.43
CA TYR A 53 2.89 -4.67 -8.06
C TYR A 53 3.12 -4.63 -6.54
N PHE A 54 2.04 -4.66 -5.76
CA PHE A 54 2.09 -4.69 -4.30
C PHE A 54 2.91 -5.86 -3.74
N TYR A 55 2.76 -7.05 -4.30
CA TYR A 55 3.53 -8.23 -3.89
C TYR A 55 5.04 -8.08 -4.16
N ILE A 56 5.41 -7.50 -5.29
CA ILE A 56 6.82 -7.22 -5.63
C ILE A 56 7.41 -6.22 -4.63
N GLU A 57 6.70 -5.13 -4.35
CA GLU A 57 7.14 -4.12 -3.37
C GLU A 57 7.35 -4.72 -1.97
N ILE A 58 6.45 -5.58 -1.50
CA ILE A 58 6.64 -6.30 -0.21
C ILE A 58 7.92 -7.14 -0.23
N LEU A 59 8.20 -7.84 -1.34
CA LEU A 59 9.40 -8.68 -1.46
C LEU A 59 10.69 -7.86 -1.51
N GLU A 60 10.67 -6.66 -2.11
CA GLU A 60 11.83 -5.78 -2.15
C GLU A 60 12.09 -5.06 -0.82
N MET A 61 11.09 -4.97 0.05
CA MET A 61 11.20 -4.43 1.41
C MET A 61 11.74 -5.44 2.46
N LEU A 62 11.78 -6.74 2.14
CA LEU A 62 12.26 -7.83 3.01
C LEU A 62 13.74 -8.13 2.80
#